data_AF-A0A6J6P203-F1
#
_entry.id   AF-A0A6J6P203-F1
#
_cell.length_a   1.000
_cell.length_b   1.000
_cell.length_c   1.000
_cell.angle_alpha   90.00
_cell.angle_beta   90.00
_cell.angle_gamma   90.00
#
_symmetry.space_group_name_H-M   'P 1'
#
loop_
_entity.id
_entity.type
_entity.pdbx_description
1 polymer ?
#
loop_
_entity_poly.entity_id
_entity_poly.type
_entity_poly.pdbx_seq_one_letter_code
_entity_poly.pdbx_strand_id
1 'polypeptide(L)'
;MPSLGTPLEDGCGACSRCIDGCPTQAIIAPGVLDARRCLAWLLQAQGEFPREFREALGDRIYGCDECQEVCPPSRRADTAGNMESPQPASLPTTEPAQATASEPQPGPGSWIDLHWLLSASDEELLSQVGRWYIPAREPRYVRRNALVVLGNAQQPINSGLQLLLADYLDHTDDLLVGHATWAALRLGLVELLDESTRAARPAILLERANCDAEKQRIAISVRPELGD
;
A
#
# COMPACT_ATOMS: atom_id res chain seq x y z
N MET A 1 39.17 -10.82 16.40
CA MET A 1 37.70 -10.98 16.33
C MET A 1 37.11 -10.06 17.40
N PRO A 2 36.36 -9.01 17.05
CA PRO A 2 35.71 -8.20 18.07
C PRO A 2 34.74 -9.10 18.85
N SER A 3 34.72 -8.95 20.18
CA SER A 3 33.74 -9.60 21.05
C SER A 3 32.34 -9.18 20.58
N LEU A 4 31.52 -10.13 20.15
CA LEU A 4 30.09 -9.87 19.97
C LEU A 4 29.53 -9.45 21.34
N GLY A 5 28.85 -8.32 21.39
CA GLY A 5 28.25 -7.80 22.63
C GLY A 5 27.15 -8.75 23.16
N THR A 6 26.76 -8.55 24.41
CA THR A 6 25.62 -9.27 25.01
C THR A 6 24.33 -8.97 24.23
N PRO A 7 23.49 -9.97 23.92
CA PRO A 7 22.17 -9.74 23.33
C PRO A 7 21.33 -8.77 24.17
N LEU A 8 20.60 -7.88 23.50
CA LEU A 8 19.63 -7.00 24.15
C LEU A 8 18.43 -7.81 24.63
N GLU A 9 17.88 -7.43 25.77
CA GLU A 9 16.63 -7.99 26.30
C GLU A 9 15.42 -7.49 25.49
N ASP A 10 14.32 -8.24 25.51
CA ASP A 10 13.07 -7.82 24.87
C ASP A 10 12.49 -6.58 25.56
N GLY A 11 12.26 -5.53 24.77
CA GLY A 11 11.70 -4.26 25.22
C GLY A 11 10.17 -4.14 25.05
N CYS A 12 9.49 -5.15 24.52
CA CYS A 12 8.05 -5.07 24.23
C CYS A 12 7.17 -5.17 25.47
N GLY A 13 7.56 -6.00 26.45
CA GLY A 13 6.77 -6.26 27.66
C GLY A 13 5.34 -6.72 27.32
N ALA A 14 4.32 -6.07 27.88
CA ALA A 14 2.91 -6.37 27.63
C ALA A 14 2.29 -5.62 26.42
N CYS A 15 3.10 -4.91 25.62
CA CYS A 15 2.61 -4.10 24.50
C CYS A 15 2.14 -4.98 23.32
N SER A 16 0.94 -4.71 22.78
CA SER A 16 0.38 -5.35 21.59
C SER A 16 0.14 -4.38 20.41
N ARG A 17 0.57 -3.12 20.50
CA ARG A 17 0.17 -2.06 19.55
C ARG A 17 0.43 -2.40 18.08
N CYS A 18 1.56 -3.04 17.77
CA CYS A 18 1.89 -3.43 16.39
C CYS A 18 0.97 -4.54 15.85
N ILE A 19 0.50 -5.43 16.73
CA ILE A 19 -0.48 -6.47 16.41
C ILE A 19 -1.82 -5.78 16.10
N ASP A 20 -2.29 -4.96 17.04
CA ASP A 20 -3.60 -4.30 16.95
C ASP A 20 -3.66 -3.30 15.77
N GLY A 21 -2.55 -2.58 15.52
CA GLY A 21 -2.43 -1.59 14.46
C GLY A 21 -2.12 -2.15 13.07
N CYS A 22 -1.88 -3.46 12.93
CA CYS A 22 -1.62 -4.04 11.61
C CYS A 22 -2.91 -4.05 10.76
N PRO A 23 -2.95 -3.37 9.60
CA PRO A 23 -4.19 -3.18 8.83
C PRO A 23 -4.76 -4.49 8.28
N THR A 24 -3.93 -5.52 8.16
CA THR A 24 -4.32 -6.85 7.65
C THR A 24 -4.21 -7.94 8.72
N GLN A 25 -3.90 -7.58 9.97
CA GLN A 25 -3.67 -8.54 11.06
C GLN A 25 -2.63 -9.60 10.67
N ALA A 26 -1.53 -9.14 10.06
CA ALA A 26 -0.44 -10.02 9.62
C ALA A 26 0.45 -10.48 10.78
N ILE A 27 0.51 -9.74 11.89
CA ILE A 27 1.23 -10.16 13.09
C ILE A 27 0.27 -11.01 13.93
N ILE A 28 0.43 -12.33 13.88
CA ILE A 28 -0.52 -13.29 14.47
C ILE A 28 -0.22 -13.64 15.93
N ALA A 29 1.01 -13.35 16.38
CA ALA A 29 1.47 -13.49 17.76
C ALA A 29 2.73 -12.62 17.97
N PRO A 30 3.17 -12.36 19.21
CA PRO A 30 4.40 -11.61 19.47
C PRO A 30 5.60 -12.19 18.70
N GLY A 31 6.22 -11.37 17.84
CA GLY A 31 7.36 -11.78 17.01
C GLY A 31 7.02 -12.73 15.84
N VAL A 32 5.75 -13.02 15.58
CA VAL A 32 5.32 -13.96 14.52
C VAL A 32 4.48 -13.24 13.46
N LEU A 33 5.00 -13.20 12.23
CA LEU A 33 4.40 -12.54 11.07
C LEU A 33 3.97 -13.57 10.01
N ASP A 34 2.71 -13.51 9.57
CA ASP A 34 2.24 -14.18 8.35
C ASP A 34 2.49 -13.28 7.13
N ALA A 35 3.55 -13.58 6.40
CA ALA A 35 3.95 -12.82 5.21
C ALA A 35 2.85 -12.78 4.13
N ARG A 36 1.96 -13.79 4.06
CA ARG A 36 0.87 -13.85 3.09
C ARG A 36 -0.20 -12.77 3.30
N ARG A 37 -0.17 -12.11 4.47
CA ARG A 37 -1.05 -11.00 4.84
C ARG A 37 -0.31 -9.67 4.94
N CYS A 38 1.03 -9.70 5.03
CA CYS A 38 1.84 -8.50 5.24
C CYS A 38 1.87 -7.64 3.98
N LEU A 39 1.33 -6.41 4.05
CA LEU A 39 1.29 -5.49 2.90
C LEU A 39 2.69 -5.20 2.33
N ALA A 40 3.70 -5.03 3.20
CA ALA A 40 5.08 -4.82 2.77
C ALA A 40 5.61 -5.98 1.91
N TRP A 41 5.23 -7.22 2.23
CA TRP A 41 5.57 -8.40 1.43
C TRP A 41 4.72 -8.51 0.16
N LEU A 42 3.40 -8.33 0.27
CA LEU A 42 2.47 -8.48 -0.85
C LEU A 42 2.75 -7.50 -1.99
N LEU A 43 3.17 -6.28 -1.67
CA LEU A 43 3.61 -5.28 -2.67
C LEU A 43 4.84 -5.74 -3.48
N GLN A 44 5.64 -6.65 -2.92
CA GLN A 44 6.86 -7.20 -3.52
C GLN A 44 6.68 -8.64 -4.01
N ALA A 45 5.52 -9.26 -3.81
CA ALA A 45 5.25 -10.62 -4.26
C ALA A 45 4.89 -10.65 -5.75
N GLN A 46 5.25 -11.74 -6.44
CA GLN A 46 4.82 -12.01 -7.82
C GLN A 46 3.33 -12.38 -7.88
N GLY A 47 2.73 -12.23 -9.07
CA GLY A 47 1.33 -12.54 -9.33
C GLY A 47 0.36 -11.42 -8.93
N GLU A 48 -0.90 -11.80 -8.69
CA GLU A 48 -1.97 -10.88 -8.33
C GLU A 48 -1.84 -10.36 -6.90
N PHE A 49 -2.22 -9.10 -6.67
CA PHE A 49 -2.36 -8.59 -5.31
C PHE A 49 -3.66 -9.16 -4.72
N PRO A 50 -3.63 -9.83 -3.55
CA PRO A 50 -4.80 -10.50 -2.98
C PRO A 50 -5.95 -9.53 -2.74
N ARG A 51 -7.15 -9.90 -3.22
CA ARG A 51 -8.32 -9.01 -3.24
C ARG A 51 -8.73 -8.53 -1.87
N GLU A 52 -8.71 -9.43 -0.88
CA GLU A 52 -9.10 -9.16 0.50
C GLU A 52 -8.24 -8.09 1.20
N PHE A 53 -7.05 -7.77 0.66
CA PHE A 53 -6.15 -6.76 1.22
C PHE A 53 -6.04 -5.50 0.37
N ARG A 54 -6.73 -5.43 -0.78
CA ARG A 54 -6.63 -4.28 -1.70
C ARG A 54 -7.12 -3.00 -1.08
N GLU A 55 -8.20 -3.04 -0.31
CA GLU A 55 -8.70 -1.86 0.40
C GLU A 55 -7.74 -1.40 1.50
N ALA A 56 -7.24 -2.35 2.29
CA ALA A 56 -6.31 -2.11 3.39
C ALA A 56 -4.98 -1.53 2.91
N LEU A 57 -4.64 -1.68 1.63
CA LEU A 57 -3.43 -1.11 1.05
C LEU A 57 -3.44 0.42 1.11
N GLY A 58 -4.60 1.06 0.96
CA GLY A 58 -4.72 2.51 0.90
C GLY A 58 -3.92 3.10 -0.27
N ASP A 59 -3.06 4.06 0.03
CA ASP A 59 -2.21 4.81 -0.91
C ASP A 59 -0.76 4.29 -1.02
N ARG A 60 -0.46 3.17 -0.35
CA ARG A 60 0.89 2.62 -0.27
C ARG A 60 1.25 1.87 -1.55
N ILE A 61 2.24 2.36 -2.27
CA ILE A 61 2.74 1.70 -3.50
C ILE A 61 3.92 0.75 -3.25
N TYR A 62 4.65 0.97 -2.15
CA TYR A 62 5.81 0.17 -1.75
C TYR A 62 6.00 0.22 -0.23
N GLY A 63 6.22 -0.93 0.40
CA GLY A 63 6.38 -1.04 1.85
C GLY A 63 5.08 -0.85 2.65
N CYS A 64 5.19 -1.03 3.97
CA CYS A 64 4.12 -0.75 4.93
C CYS A 64 4.74 -0.60 6.32
N ASP A 65 4.64 0.59 6.90
CA ASP A 65 5.28 0.94 8.17
C ASP A 65 4.28 1.04 9.34
N GLU A 66 3.02 0.67 9.15
CA GLU A 66 1.96 0.79 10.18
C GLU A 66 2.35 0.17 11.52
N CYS A 67 2.99 -1.00 11.51
CA CYS A 67 3.43 -1.66 12.74
C CYS A 67 4.56 -0.89 13.46
N GLN A 68 5.36 -0.12 12.72
CA GLN A 68 6.40 0.76 13.25
C GLN A 68 5.83 2.10 13.72
N GLU A 69 4.89 2.68 12.97
CA GLU A 69 4.23 3.95 13.30
C GLU A 69 3.49 3.88 14.65
N VAL A 70 2.88 2.75 14.97
CA VAL A 70 2.23 2.53 16.27
C VAL A 70 3.19 2.13 17.39
N CYS A 71 4.46 1.83 17.06
CA CYS A 71 5.47 1.33 17.98
C CYS A 71 6.00 2.46 18.89
N PRO A 72 5.85 2.38 20.24
CA PRO A 72 6.28 3.46 21.12
C PRO A 72 7.78 3.80 21.09
N PRO A 73 8.71 2.84 20.92
CA PRO A 73 10.12 3.15 20.68
C PRO A 73 10.39 3.89 19.36
N SER A 74 9.77 3.49 18.25
CA SER A 74 10.01 4.11 16.93
C SER A 74 9.64 5.59 16.93
N ARG A 75 8.45 5.94 17.45
CA ARG A 75 8.01 7.34 17.57
C ARG A 75 8.93 8.22 18.42
N ARG A 76 9.59 7.63 19.44
CA ARG A 76 10.58 8.33 20.26
C ARG A 76 11.87 8.60 19.47
N ALA A 77 12.26 7.69 18.58
CA ALA A 77 13.42 7.86 17.72
C ALA A 77 13.20 8.97 16.68
N ASP A 78 12.00 9.11 16.10
CA ASP A 78 11.71 10.20 15.15
C ASP A 78 11.77 11.58 15.82
N THR A 79 11.31 11.65 17.08
CA THR A 79 11.39 12.88 17.88
C THR A 79 12.85 13.22 18.25
N ALA A 80 13.69 12.20 18.45
CA ALA A 80 15.11 12.37 18.73
C ALA A 80 15.97 12.61 17.47
N GLY A 81 15.51 12.13 16.30
CA GLY A 81 16.18 12.26 15.00
C GLY A 81 16.08 13.65 14.38
N ASN A 82 15.24 14.54 14.93
CA ASN A 82 15.30 15.98 14.69
C ASN A 82 16.42 16.70 15.48
N MET A 83 17.26 15.97 16.21
CA MET A 83 18.56 16.49 16.62
C MET A 83 19.51 16.38 15.44
N GLU A 84 19.78 17.55 14.84
CA GLU A 84 20.84 17.86 13.87
C GLU A 84 22.02 16.87 13.94
N SER A 85 22.48 16.39 12.77
CA SER A 85 23.82 15.81 12.64
C SER A 85 24.82 16.64 13.45
N PRO A 86 25.80 16.04 14.16
CA PRO A 86 26.67 16.79 15.06
C PRO A 86 27.48 17.85 14.29
N GLN A 87 26.97 19.08 14.25
CA GLN A 87 27.75 20.26 13.99
C GLN A 87 28.55 20.61 15.26
N PRO A 88 29.83 21.02 15.13
CA PRO A 88 30.63 21.36 16.29
C PRO A 88 30.05 22.55 17.05
N ALA A 89 30.13 22.44 18.37
CA ALA A 89 29.41 23.19 19.39
C ALA A 89 29.32 24.72 19.22
N SER A 90 28.15 25.27 19.55
CA SER A 90 27.98 26.61 20.12
C SER A 90 26.81 26.61 21.12
N LEU A 91 26.98 27.35 22.21
CA LEU A 91 26.31 27.30 23.52
C LEU A 91 24.81 27.70 23.56
N PRO A 92 24.09 27.40 24.67
CA PRO A 92 22.64 27.21 24.68
C PRO A 92 21.85 28.49 25.00
N THR A 93 20.63 28.57 24.47
CA THR A 93 19.58 29.43 25.01
C THR A 93 18.32 28.60 25.25
N THR A 94 17.93 28.56 26.52
CA THR A 94 16.73 27.92 27.08
C THR A 94 15.46 28.61 26.62
N GLU A 95 14.44 27.86 26.18
CA GLU A 95 13.02 27.96 26.60
C GLU A 95 12.25 26.69 26.17
N PRO A 96 11.29 26.17 26.97
CA PRO A 96 10.57 24.94 26.67
C PRO A 96 9.39 25.19 25.72
N ALA A 97 9.51 24.73 24.46
CA ALA A 97 8.40 24.73 23.51
C ALA A 97 7.48 23.53 23.74
N GLN A 98 6.20 23.83 24.01
CA GLN A 98 5.12 22.86 24.16
C GLN A 98 4.92 22.09 22.86
N ALA A 99 5.02 20.77 22.92
CA ALA A 99 4.85 19.86 21.78
C ALA A 99 3.36 19.82 21.35
N THR A 100 2.99 20.64 20.38
CA THR A 100 1.86 20.32 19.51
C THR A 100 2.36 19.30 18.51
N ALA A 101 1.88 18.05 18.62
CA ALA A 101 2.20 16.99 17.68
C ALA A 101 1.57 17.29 16.32
N SER A 102 2.26 18.08 15.49
CA SER A 102 1.97 18.19 14.07
C SER A 102 2.35 16.87 13.39
N GLU A 103 1.52 16.38 12.48
CA GLU A 103 1.78 15.17 11.71
C GLU A 103 3.14 15.27 11.00
N PRO A 104 3.99 14.22 11.03
CA PRO A 104 5.26 14.20 10.33
C PRO A 104 5.04 14.57 8.87
N GLN A 105 5.69 15.63 8.41
CA GLN A 105 5.59 16.01 7.00
C GLN A 105 6.41 15.02 6.17
N PRO A 106 5.84 14.45 5.12
CA PRO A 106 6.50 13.45 4.30
C PRO A 106 7.78 14.04 3.67
N GLY A 107 8.92 13.37 3.87
CA GLY A 107 10.21 13.82 3.36
C GLY A 107 10.30 13.78 1.83
N PRO A 108 11.28 14.46 1.20
CA PRO A 108 11.45 14.43 -0.25
C PRO A 108 11.61 12.99 -0.78
N GLY A 109 10.78 12.59 -1.74
CA GLY A 109 10.78 11.25 -2.35
C GLY A 109 9.87 10.21 -1.70
N SER A 110 9.02 10.60 -0.75
CA SER A 110 8.02 9.72 -0.09
C SER A 110 6.70 9.58 -0.87
N TRP A 111 6.46 10.46 -1.85
CA TRP A 111 5.29 10.43 -2.72
C TRP A 111 5.68 10.24 -4.18
N ILE A 112 4.82 9.56 -4.93
CA ILE A 112 4.97 9.35 -6.37
C ILE A 112 3.67 9.69 -7.08
N ASP A 113 3.77 10.38 -8.21
CA ASP A 113 2.62 10.70 -9.04
C ASP A 113 2.12 9.44 -9.76
N LEU A 114 0.88 9.03 -9.46
CA LEU A 114 0.30 7.79 -10.01
C LEU A 114 0.12 7.88 -11.52
N HIS A 115 -0.26 9.05 -12.04
CA HIS A 115 -0.48 9.23 -13.46
C HIS A 115 0.83 9.06 -14.22
N TRP A 116 1.91 9.72 -13.80
CA TRP A 116 3.26 9.53 -14.33
C TRP A 116 3.69 8.07 -14.22
N LEU A 117 3.55 7.43 -13.06
CA LEU A 117 4.01 6.06 -12.88
C LEU A 117 3.30 5.06 -13.81
N LEU A 118 2.00 5.25 -14.01
CA LEU A 118 1.19 4.40 -14.88
C LEU A 118 1.40 4.73 -16.37
N SER A 119 1.82 5.95 -16.73
CA SER A 119 2.04 6.36 -18.13
C SER A 119 3.50 6.29 -18.60
N ALA A 120 4.46 6.24 -17.67
CA ALA A 120 5.88 6.19 -17.96
C ALA A 120 6.26 4.92 -18.72
N SER A 121 7.28 5.00 -19.56
CA SER A 121 7.88 3.82 -20.18
C SER A 121 8.54 2.92 -19.13
N ASP A 122 8.77 1.66 -19.50
CA ASP A 122 9.43 0.68 -18.62
C ASP A 122 10.83 1.13 -18.19
N GLU A 123 11.59 1.74 -19.12
CA GLU A 123 12.93 2.24 -18.86
C GLU A 123 12.93 3.41 -17.86
N GLU A 124 12.07 4.41 -18.09
CA GLU A 124 11.93 5.56 -17.20
C GLU A 124 11.47 5.13 -15.81
N LEU A 125 10.47 4.25 -15.75
CA LEU A 125 9.94 3.74 -14.49
C LEU A 125 11.04 3.02 -13.69
N LEU A 126 11.75 2.06 -14.30
CA LEU A 126 12.81 1.32 -13.62
C LEU A 126 14.01 2.19 -13.25
N SER A 127 14.29 3.25 -14.00
CA SER A 127 15.31 4.23 -13.65
C SER A 127 14.95 4.98 -12.36
N GLN A 128 13.70 5.44 -12.25
CA GLN A 128 13.22 6.20 -11.10
C GLN A 128 13.02 5.33 -9.85
N VAL A 129 12.38 4.17 -10.00
CA VAL A 129 12.07 3.27 -8.87
C VAL A 129 13.12 2.16 -8.67
N GLY A 130 14.27 2.26 -9.33
CA GLY A 130 15.26 1.18 -9.41
C GLY A 130 15.92 0.78 -8.09
N ARG A 131 15.72 1.56 -7.02
CA ARG A 131 16.13 1.24 -5.65
C ARG A 131 15.17 0.28 -4.93
N TRP A 132 13.93 0.16 -5.40
CA TRP A 132 12.95 -0.76 -4.86
C TRP A 132 13.25 -2.18 -5.32
N TYR A 133 12.95 -3.15 -4.45
CA TYR A 133 12.91 -4.53 -4.89
C TYR A 133 11.66 -4.74 -5.75
N ILE A 134 11.88 -5.09 -7.02
CA ILE A 134 10.82 -5.37 -7.98
C ILE A 134 11.08 -6.79 -8.50
N PRO A 135 10.12 -7.73 -8.41
CA PRO A 135 10.36 -9.10 -8.82
C PRO A 135 10.82 -9.19 -10.27
N ALA A 136 11.95 -9.86 -10.48
CA ALA A 136 12.64 -9.98 -11.76
C ALA A 136 12.88 -8.63 -12.50
N ARG A 137 12.82 -7.50 -11.78
CA ARG A 137 12.80 -6.13 -12.33
C ARG A 137 11.70 -5.91 -13.38
N GLU A 138 10.57 -6.62 -13.28
CA GLU A 138 9.43 -6.44 -14.18
C GLU A 138 8.55 -5.25 -13.72
N PRO A 139 8.40 -4.19 -14.51
CA PRO A 139 7.66 -2.97 -14.11
C PRO A 139 6.17 -3.23 -13.81
N ARG A 140 5.60 -4.30 -14.39
CA ARG A 140 4.21 -4.70 -14.19
C ARG A 140 3.82 -4.85 -12.72
N TYR A 141 4.74 -5.25 -11.82
CA TYR A 141 4.41 -5.40 -10.40
C TYR A 141 4.22 -4.05 -9.69
N VAL A 142 4.97 -3.03 -10.12
CA VAL A 142 4.80 -1.66 -9.61
C VAL A 142 3.51 -1.06 -10.16
N ARG A 143 3.22 -1.26 -11.45
CA ARG A 143 1.95 -0.82 -12.07
C ARG A 143 0.74 -1.54 -11.47
N ARG A 144 0.85 -2.85 -11.18
CA ARG A 144 -0.15 -3.62 -10.45
C ARG A 144 -0.48 -2.95 -9.11
N ASN A 145 0.53 -2.59 -8.33
CA ASN A 145 0.33 -1.90 -7.05
C ASN A 145 -0.35 -0.54 -7.25
N ALA A 146 0.13 0.22 -8.24
CA ALA A 146 -0.43 1.53 -8.56
C ALA A 146 -1.90 1.48 -8.99
N LEU A 147 -2.33 0.45 -9.71
CA LEU A 147 -3.73 0.25 -10.07
C LEU A 147 -4.60 -0.03 -8.84
N VAL A 148 -4.09 -0.77 -7.85
CA VAL A 148 -4.79 -0.94 -6.56
C VAL A 148 -4.88 0.39 -5.81
N VAL A 149 -3.76 1.10 -5.70
CA VAL A 149 -3.73 2.43 -5.07
C VAL A 149 -4.67 3.40 -5.78
N LEU A 150 -4.73 3.36 -7.11
CA LEU A 150 -5.64 4.18 -7.89
C LEU A 150 -7.11 3.90 -7.57
N GLY A 151 -7.50 2.63 -7.44
CA GLY A 151 -8.87 2.29 -7.03
C GLY A 151 -9.21 2.75 -5.61
N ASN A 152 -8.21 2.89 -4.72
CA ASN A 152 -8.38 3.46 -3.38
C ASN A 152 -8.32 4.99 -3.36
N ALA A 153 -7.80 5.62 -4.41
CA ALA A 153 -7.55 7.05 -4.43
C ALA A 153 -8.87 7.83 -4.34
N GLN A 154 -8.95 8.77 -3.40
CA GLN A 154 -10.08 9.70 -3.30
C GLN A 154 -9.95 10.89 -4.25
N GLN A 155 -9.23 10.71 -5.36
CA GLN A 155 -8.97 11.80 -6.31
C GLN A 155 -10.19 12.03 -7.21
N PRO A 156 -10.46 13.28 -7.63
CA PRO A 156 -11.50 13.57 -8.59
C PRO A 156 -11.25 12.83 -9.91
N ILE A 157 -12.24 12.05 -10.34
CA ILE A 157 -12.22 11.38 -11.63
C ILE A 157 -12.27 12.44 -12.73
N ASN A 158 -11.25 12.45 -13.59
CA ASN A 158 -11.16 13.32 -14.76
C ASN A 158 -10.96 12.50 -16.04
N SER A 159 -11.03 13.16 -17.20
CA SER A 159 -10.89 12.50 -18.50
C SER A 159 -9.52 11.85 -18.72
N GLY A 160 -8.44 12.45 -18.21
CA GLY A 160 -7.09 11.88 -18.28
C GLY A 160 -7.01 10.54 -17.55
N LEU A 161 -7.61 10.46 -16.37
CA LEU A 161 -7.68 9.21 -15.61
C LEU A 161 -8.50 8.14 -16.32
N GLN A 162 -9.65 8.50 -16.89
CA GLN A 162 -10.49 7.56 -17.64
C GLN A 162 -9.76 7.01 -18.87
N LEU A 163 -9.03 7.86 -19.60
CA LEU A 163 -8.21 7.43 -20.74
C LEU A 163 -7.08 6.48 -20.29
N LEU A 164 -6.35 6.86 -19.24
CA LEU A 164 -5.31 6.01 -18.67
C LEU A 164 -5.86 4.63 -18.28
N LEU A 165 -6.99 4.59 -17.58
CA LEU A 165 -7.59 3.34 -17.16
C LEU A 165 -8.09 2.51 -18.35
N ALA A 166 -8.66 3.16 -19.37
CA ALA A 166 -9.04 2.53 -20.63
C ALA A 166 -7.85 1.86 -21.34
N ASP A 167 -6.69 2.52 -21.38
CA ASP A 167 -5.46 1.94 -21.96
C ASP A 167 -5.03 0.66 -21.22
N TYR A 168 -5.15 0.65 -19.88
CA TYR A 168 -4.85 -0.54 -19.08
C TYR A 168 -5.89 -1.66 -19.23
N LEU A 169 -7.16 -1.32 -19.42
CA LEU A 169 -8.22 -2.29 -19.73
C LEU A 169 -8.03 -2.95 -21.10
N ASP A 170 -7.33 -2.28 -22.02
CA ASP A 170 -6.93 -2.80 -23.33
C ASP A 170 -5.52 -3.43 -23.36
N HIS A 171 -4.80 -3.40 -22.23
CA HIS A 171 -3.42 -3.92 -22.17
C HIS A 171 -3.35 -5.41 -22.51
N THR A 172 -2.22 -5.85 -23.06
CA THR A 172 -1.94 -7.26 -23.39
C THR A 172 -1.63 -8.14 -22.17
N ASP A 173 -1.57 -7.56 -20.98
CA ASP A 173 -1.17 -8.24 -19.75
C ASP A 173 -2.40 -8.42 -18.87
N ASP A 174 -2.88 -9.65 -18.77
CA ASP A 174 -4.08 -9.97 -18.00
C ASP A 174 -3.96 -9.65 -16.50
N LEU A 175 -2.74 -9.64 -15.94
CA LEU A 175 -2.51 -9.18 -14.57
C LEU A 175 -2.90 -7.71 -14.43
N LEU A 176 -2.43 -6.86 -15.33
CA LEU A 176 -2.70 -5.43 -15.29
C LEU A 176 -4.17 -5.15 -15.62
N VAL A 177 -4.74 -5.88 -16.58
CA VAL A 177 -6.16 -5.76 -16.94
C VAL A 177 -7.06 -6.11 -15.76
N GLY A 178 -6.76 -7.19 -15.03
CA GLY A 178 -7.53 -7.57 -13.83
C GLY A 178 -7.49 -6.47 -12.76
N HIS A 179 -6.33 -5.86 -12.49
CA HIS A 179 -6.21 -4.80 -11.50
C HIS A 179 -6.84 -3.48 -11.96
N ALA A 180 -6.77 -3.17 -13.27
CA ALA A 180 -7.46 -2.02 -13.85
C ALA A 180 -8.99 -2.19 -13.82
N THR A 181 -9.47 -3.42 -14.05
CA THR A 181 -10.90 -3.75 -13.93
C THR A 181 -11.39 -3.54 -12.51
N TRP A 182 -10.62 -3.99 -11.52
CA TRP A 182 -10.94 -3.74 -10.11
C TRP A 182 -11.02 -2.25 -9.79
N ALA A 183 -10.02 -1.47 -10.25
CA ALA A 183 -10.00 -0.04 -10.04
C ALA A 183 -11.21 0.65 -10.70
N ALA A 184 -11.55 0.29 -11.93
CA ALA A 184 -12.72 0.82 -12.64
C ALA A 184 -14.03 0.53 -11.89
N LEU A 185 -14.22 -0.72 -11.44
CA LEU A 185 -15.39 -1.11 -10.66
C LEU A 185 -15.50 -0.35 -9.34
N ARG A 186 -14.37 -0.14 -8.64
CA ARG A 186 -14.31 0.57 -7.36
C ARG A 186 -14.57 2.07 -7.52
N LEU A 187 -14.09 2.67 -8.61
CA LEU A 187 -14.31 4.07 -8.97
C LEU A 187 -15.68 4.33 -9.60
N GLY A 188 -16.48 3.29 -9.85
CA GLY A 188 -17.80 3.41 -10.48
C GLY A 188 -17.77 3.66 -11.99
N LEU A 189 -16.65 3.40 -12.65
CA LEU A 189 -16.41 3.60 -14.09
C LEU A 189 -16.77 2.35 -14.91
N VAL A 190 -17.98 1.84 -14.70
CA VAL A 190 -18.43 0.56 -15.27
C VAL A 190 -18.58 0.65 -16.80
N GLU A 191 -18.91 1.83 -17.31
CA GLU A 191 -19.03 2.12 -18.74
C GLU A 191 -17.75 1.85 -19.52
N LEU A 192 -16.58 1.95 -18.89
CA LEU A 192 -15.30 1.63 -19.53
C LEU A 192 -15.14 0.12 -19.81
N LEU A 193 -15.90 -0.73 -19.11
CA LEU A 193 -15.83 -2.19 -19.20
C LEU A 193 -16.80 -2.78 -20.23
N ASP A 194 -17.90 -2.07 -20.50
CA ASP A 194 -18.99 -2.56 -21.34
C ASP A 194 -18.75 -2.32 -22.85
N GLU A 195 -17.61 -1.73 -23.23
CA GLU A 195 -17.17 -1.64 -24.62
C GLU A 195 -17.04 -3.04 -25.24
N SER A 196 -17.51 -3.18 -26.48
CA SER A 196 -17.66 -4.46 -27.17
C SER A 196 -16.36 -5.28 -27.26
N THR A 197 -15.21 -4.61 -27.35
CA THR A 197 -13.89 -5.24 -27.40
C THR A 197 -13.39 -5.75 -26.04
N ARG A 198 -13.92 -5.20 -24.93
CA ARG A 198 -13.48 -5.47 -23.56
C ARG A 198 -14.38 -6.45 -22.82
N ALA A 199 -15.69 -6.36 -23.04
CA ALA A 199 -16.69 -7.09 -22.28
C ALA A 199 -16.47 -8.62 -22.24
N ALA A 200 -15.87 -9.19 -23.30
CA ALA A 200 -15.60 -10.63 -23.40
C ALA A 200 -14.22 -11.08 -22.88
N ARG A 201 -13.37 -10.16 -22.41
CA ARG A 201 -12.01 -10.51 -21.96
C ARG A 201 -12.06 -11.36 -20.68
N PRO A 202 -11.32 -12.49 -20.61
CA PRO A 202 -11.33 -13.36 -19.42
C PRO A 202 -10.96 -12.66 -18.12
N ALA A 203 -9.93 -11.80 -18.12
CA ALA A 203 -9.53 -11.05 -16.93
C ALA A 203 -10.63 -10.11 -16.42
N ILE A 204 -11.37 -9.45 -17.33
CA ILE A 204 -12.48 -8.57 -17.00
C ILE A 204 -13.65 -9.38 -16.42
N LEU A 205 -14.02 -10.48 -17.07
CA LEU A 205 -15.11 -11.35 -16.62
C LEU A 205 -14.83 -11.96 -15.24
N LEU A 206 -13.61 -12.46 -15.02
CA LEU A 206 -13.17 -12.99 -13.74
C LEU A 206 -13.28 -11.92 -12.65
N GLU A 207 -12.81 -10.70 -12.93
CA GLU A 207 -12.81 -9.64 -11.95
C GLU A 207 -14.21 -9.12 -11.61
N ARG A 208 -15.11 -9.06 -12.59
CA ARG A 208 -16.54 -8.78 -12.35
C ARG A 208 -17.16 -9.85 -11.44
N ALA A 209 -16.97 -11.12 -11.78
CA ALA A 209 -17.52 -12.23 -11.00
C ALA A 209 -17.03 -12.24 -9.55
N ASN A 210 -15.74 -11.94 -9.34
CA ASN A 210 -15.17 -11.84 -8.01
C ASN A 210 -15.76 -10.66 -7.20
N CYS A 211 -15.97 -9.50 -7.83
CA CYS A 211 -16.63 -8.34 -7.18
C CYS A 211 -18.10 -8.63 -6.83
N ASP A 212 -18.83 -9.33 -7.70
CA ASP A 212 -20.22 -9.71 -7.44
C ASP A 212 -20.32 -10.72 -6.29
N ALA A 213 -19.43 -11.71 -6.27
CA ALA A 213 -19.33 -12.68 -5.18
C ALA A 213 -19.00 -12.00 -3.84
N GLU A 214 -18.13 -10.99 -3.83
CA GLU A 214 -17.80 -10.21 -2.64
C GLU A 214 -18.99 -9.40 -2.12
N LYS A 215 -19.71 -8.69 -2.99
CA LYS A 215 -20.95 -7.99 -2.64
C LYS A 215 -21.99 -8.94 -2.05
N GLN A 216 -22.12 -10.15 -2.60
CA GLN A 216 -23.04 -11.15 -2.09
C GLN A 216 -22.65 -11.65 -0.70
N ARG A 217 -21.36 -11.90 -0.44
CA ARG A 217 -20.87 -12.29 0.90
C ARG A 217 -21.16 -11.22 1.94
N ILE A 218 -20.90 -9.95 1.62
CA ILE A 218 -21.19 -8.82 2.51
C ILE A 218 -22.69 -8.72 2.78
N ALA A 219 -23.53 -8.83 1.75
CA ALA A 219 -24.99 -8.79 1.91
C ALA A 219 -25.54 -9.93 2.79
N ILE A 220 -24.93 -11.12 2.75
CA ILE A 220 -25.29 -12.24 3.63
C ILE A 220 -24.84 -11.96 5.07
N SER A 221 -23.62 -11.44 5.27
CA SER A 221 -23.07 -11.15 6.60
C SER A 221 -23.81 -10.04 7.35
N VAL A 222 -24.54 -9.16 6.65
CA VAL A 222 -25.23 -7.99 7.23
C VAL A 222 -26.72 -8.29 7.50
N ARG A 223 -27.23 -9.49 7.20
CA ARG A 223 -28.60 -9.85 7.60
C ARG A 223 -28.70 -9.91 9.12
N PRO A 224 -29.60 -9.14 9.75
CA PRO A 224 -29.81 -9.25 11.19
C PRO A 224 -30.34 -10.64 11.49
N GLU A 225 -29.82 -11.28 12.54
CA GLU A 225 -30.47 -12.44 13.15
C GLU A 225 -31.88 -12.01 13.56
N LEU A 226 -32.87 -12.33 12.73
CA LEU A 226 -34.27 -12.31 13.12
C LEU A 226 -34.39 -13.45 14.15
N GLY A 227 -34.23 -13.08 15.42
CA GLY A 227 -34.47 -13.96 16.54
C GLY A 227 -35.92 -14.44 16.53
N ASP A 228 -36.09 -15.76 16.57
CA ASP A 228 -37.34 -16.45 16.90
C ASP A 228 -37.71 -16.29 18.38
#